data_AF-A0A2N1M905-F1
#
_entry.id   AF-A0A2N1M905-F1
#
_cell.length_a   1.000
_cell.length_b   1.000
_cell.length_c   1.000
_cell.angle_alpha   90.00
_cell.angle_beta   90.00
_cell.angle_gamma   90.00
#
_symmetry.space_group_name_H-M   'P 1'
#
loop_
_entity.id
_entity.type
_entity.pdbx_description
1 polymer ?
#
loop_
_entity_poly.entity_id
_entity_poly.type
_entity_poly.pdbx_seq_one_letter_code
_entity_poly.pdbx_strand_id
1 'polypeptide(L)' 'MKARNYTFDEMCYLVVVDIRSLGGNIKISTVKNFYSGVSRSTVGTVNQINT' A
#
# COMPACT_ATOMS: atom_id res chain seq x y z
N MET A 1 7.44 11.96 17.41
CA MET A 1 7.94 10.84 16.59
C MET A 1 8.98 11.38 15.62
N LYS A 2 10.19 10.83 15.59
CA LYS A 2 11.23 11.27 14.64
C LYS A 2 10.90 10.65 13.28
N ALA A 3 10.73 11.46 12.24
CA ALA A 3 10.61 10.94 10.88
C ALA A 3 11.90 10.18 10.56
N ARG A 4 11.79 8.86 10.38
CA ARG A 4 12.90 8.05 9.85
C ARG A 4 12.84 8.14 8.33
N ASN A 5 13.98 8.39 7.71
CA ASN A 5 14.11 8.31 6.27
C ASN A 5 14.17 6.83 5.89
N TYR A 6 13.05 6.29 5.44
CA TYR A 6 12.99 4.94 4.90
C TYR A 6 13.34 4.96 3.42
N THR A 7 14.10 3.97 2.99
CA THR A 7 14.17 3.65 1.56
C THR A 7 12.79 3.23 1.05
N PHE A 8 12.55 3.38 -0.25
CA PHE A 8 11.30 2.97 -0.87
C PHE A 8 10.95 1.50 -0.56
N ASP A 9 11.96 0.63 -0.54
CA ASP A 9 11.80 -0.80 -0.26
C ASP A 9 11.44 -1.07 1.21
N GLU A 10 12.08 -0.38 2.15
CA GLU A 10 11.73 -0.47 3.58
C GLU A 10 10.31 0.02 3.83
N MET A 11 9.93 1.13 3.20
CA MET A 11 8.57 1.67 3.28
C MET A 11 7.54 0.67 2.76
N CYS A 12 7.77 0.10 1.56
CA CYS A 12 6.89 -0.92 0.98
C CYS A 12 6.82 -2.19 1.85
N TYR A 13 7.93 -2.60 2.46
CA TYR A 13 7.97 -3.76 3.35
C TYR A 13 7.14 -3.54 4.61
N LEU A 14 7.26 -2.37 5.26
CA LEU A 14 6.46 -2.03 6.45
C LEU A 14 4.96 -2.10 6.16
N VAL A 15 4.52 -1.57 5.02
CA VAL A 15 3.12 -1.66 4.59
C VAL A 15 2.65 -3.12 4.43
N VAL A 16 3.49 -3.99 3.88
CA VAL A 16 3.16 -5.43 3.76
C VAL A 16 3.03 -6.08 5.13
N VAL A 17 3.92 -5.75 6.08
CA VAL A 17 3.86 -6.26 7.46
C VAL A 17 2.58 -5.81 8.17
N ASP A 18 2.22 -4.54 8.02
CA ASP A 18 0.99 -3.99 8.61
C ASP A 18 -0.26 -4.66 8.02
N ILE A 19 -0.34 -4.83 6.70
CA ILE A 19 -1.48 -5.51 6.07
C ILE A 19 -1.57 -6.97 6.53
N ARG A 20 -0.43 -7.67 6.64
CA ARG A 20 -0.40 -9.07 7.09
C ARG A 20 -0.78 -9.23 8.55
N SER A 21 -0.41 -8.30 9.41
CA SER A 21 -0.80 -8.30 10.82
C SER A 21 -2.29 -8.00 11.02
N LEU A 22 -2.94 -7.32 10.07
CA LEU A 22 -4.40 -7.17 10.00
C LEU A 22 -5.12 -8.38 9.37
N GLY A 23 -4.40 -9.47 9.07
CA GLY A 23 -4.97 -10.67 8.43
C GLY A 23 -5.10 -10.57 6.91
N GLY A 24 -4.61 -9.49 6.29
CA GLY A 24 -4.54 -9.36 4.84
C GLY A 24 -3.41 -10.21 4.25
N ASN A 25 -3.54 -10.60 2.98
CA ASN A 25 -2.47 -11.30 2.26
C ASN A 25 -2.14 -10.54 0.98
N ILE A 26 -1.03 -9.80 1.00
CA ILE A 26 -0.56 -8.99 -0.13
C ILE A 26 0.88 -9.33 -0.50
N LYS A 27 1.18 -9.24 -1.80
CA LYS A 27 2.53 -9.35 -2.34
C LYS A 27 3.20 -7.97 -2.32
N ILE A 28 4.49 -7.93 -1.98
CA ILE A 28 5.26 -6.67 -1.98
C ILE A 28 5.30 -6.01 -3.36
N SER A 29 5.26 -6.78 -4.44
CA SER A 29 5.18 -6.24 -5.81
C SER A 29 3.89 -5.45 -6.04
N THR A 30 2.77 -5.85 -5.44
CA THR A 30 1.51 -5.10 -5.50
C THR A 30 1.65 -3.75 -4.81
N VAL A 31 2.28 -3.72 -3.63
CA VAL A 31 2.55 -2.47 -2.89
C VAL A 31 3.51 -1.57 -3.66
N LYS A 32 4.59 -2.13 -4.22
CA LYS A 32 5.54 -1.39 -5.06
C LYS A 32 4.85 -0.80 -6.29
N ASN A 33 4.01 -1.57 -6.97
CA ASN A 33 3.28 -1.12 -8.16
C ASN A 33 2.26 -0.02 -7.86
N PHE A 34 1.65 -0.05 -6.66
CA PHE A 34 0.75 0.98 -6.19
C PHE A 34 1.49 2.31 -5.98
N TYR A 35 2.60 2.29 -5.23
CA TYR A 35 3.36 3.50 -4.94
C TYR A 35 4.21 4.01 -6.11
N SER A 36 4.61 3.14 -7.03
CA SER A 36 5.31 3.54 -8.26
C SER A 36 4.37 4.11 -9.33
N GLY A 37 3.05 4.12 -9.10
CA GLY A 37 2.06 4.60 -10.06
C GLY A 37 1.89 3.73 -11.30
N VAL A 38 2.56 2.57 -11.35
CA VAL A 38 2.46 1.60 -12.47
C VAL A 38 1.11 0.89 -12.46
N SER A 39 0.52 0.71 -11.28
CA SER A 39 -0.88 0.33 -11.17
C SER A 39 -1.74 1.59 -11.27
N ARG A 40 -2.26 1.90 -12.47
CA ARG A 40 -3.54 2.61 -12.55
C ARG A 40 -4.48 1.80 -11.67
N SER A 41 -4.87 2.36 -10.54
CA SER A 41 -5.90 1.81 -9.69
C SER A 41 -7.19 1.76 -10.52
N THR A 42 -7.42 0.67 -11.26
CA THR A 42 -8.73 0.31 -11.83
C THR A 42 -9.62 -0.21 -10.72
N VAL A 43 -9.58 0.48 -9.59
CA VAL A 43 -10.37 0.17 -8.43
C VAL A 43 -11.43 1.25 -8.43
N GLY A 44 -12.56 0.95 -9.06
CA GLY A 44 -13.86 1.59 -8.80
C GLY A 44 -14.32 1.35 -7.36
N THR A 45 -13.44 1.61 -6.40
CA THR A 45 -13.74 1.73 -4.97
C THR A 45 -13.53 3.19 -4.55
N VAL A 46 -13.77 4.13 -5.47
CA VAL A 46 -14.44 5.36 -5.07
C VAL A 46 -15.85 4.90 -4.73
N ASN A 47 -16.00 4.43 -3.50
CA ASN A 47 -17.29 4.22 -2.88
C ASN A 47 -18.05 5.52 -3.11
N GLN A 48 -19.02 5.50 -4.03
CA GLN A 48 -20.09 6.47 -4.05
C GLN A 48 -20.77 6.29 -2.70
N ILE A 49 -20.30 7.04 -1.70
CA ILE A 49 -21.09 7.31 -0.52
C ILE A 49 -22.23 8.16 -1.08
N ASN A 50 -23.30 7.47 -1.50
CA ASN A 50 -24.59 8.09 -1.73
C ASN A 50 -24.89 8.88 -0.46
N THR A 51 -24.92 10.19 -0.62
CA THR A 51 -25.46 11.14 0.35
C THR A 51 -26.96 11.24 0.16
#